data_AF-A0A6S7KZ50-F1
#
_entry.id   AF-A0A6S7KZ50-F1
#
_cell.length_a   1.000
_cell.length_b   1.000
_cell.length_c   1.000
_cell.angle_alpha   90.00
_cell.angle_beta   90.00
_cell.angle_gamma   90.00
#
_symmetry.space_group_name_H-M   'P 1'
#
loop_
_entity.id
_entity.type
_entity.pdbx_description
1 polymer ?
#
loop_
_entity_poly.entity_id
_entity_poly.type
_entity_poly.pdbx_seq_one_letter_code
_entity_poly.pdbx_strand_id
1 'polypeptide(L)'
;MAPVQVRRGGHLEPYAELTPLGWVIAGPVPASNGQEMRVLCVHVSEDEGDANRELRKFWDVDSFGVRAEIKSPYTPGEQKALDILDQSCKQQEFGYQLGLLWKTNRPSLPNNYDTALKRLESVERRLLKDPKLAEGYLKAINAYVEKGFARKLSEEERVKHGEQWFLPPSPCSLPTQTPTESSI
;
A
#
# COMPACT_ATOMS: atom_id res chain seq x y z
N MET A 1 -41.08 -14.44 21.73
CA MET A 1 -41.43 -13.03 21.45
C MET A 1 -42.93 -12.98 21.21
N ALA A 2 -43.68 -12.18 21.98
CA ALA A 2 -45.13 -12.05 21.78
C ALA A 2 -45.41 -10.93 20.75
N PRO A 3 -46.36 -11.11 19.83
CA PRO A 3 -46.70 -10.08 18.85
C PRO A 3 -47.35 -8.87 19.51
N VAL A 4 -46.99 -7.66 19.07
CA VAL A 4 -47.49 -6.39 19.62
C VAL A 4 -48.93 -6.14 19.17
N GLN A 5 -49.26 -6.55 17.94
CA GLN A 5 -50.61 -6.50 17.38
C GLN A 5 -50.82 -7.66 16.41
N VAL A 6 -52.02 -8.22 16.35
CA VAL A 6 -52.37 -9.27 15.38
C VAL A 6 -53.64 -8.87 14.64
N ARG A 7 -53.60 -8.92 13.30
CA ARG A 7 -54.76 -8.77 12.41
C ARG A 7 -55.02 -10.11 11.76
N ARG A 8 -56.16 -10.75 12.08
CA ARG A 8 -56.53 -12.05 11.52
C ARG A 8 -57.47 -11.87 10.33
N GLY A 9 -57.18 -12.53 9.21
CA GLY A 9 -58.13 -12.73 8.13
C GLY A 9 -59.23 -13.72 8.50
N GLY A 10 -60.15 -13.97 7.56
CA GLY A 10 -61.19 -14.99 7.65
C GLY A 10 -60.64 -16.43 7.60
N HIS A 11 -61.56 -17.40 7.49
CA HIS A 11 -61.18 -18.82 7.39
C HIS A 11 -60.37 -19.06 6.11
N LEU A 12 -59.15 -19.60 6.26
CA LEU A 12 -58.15 -19.82 5.17
C LEU A 12 -57.52 -18.55 4.56
N GLU A 13 -57.68 -17.39 5.21
CA GLU A 13 -57.01 -16.16 4.79
C GLU A 13 -55.73 -15.90 5.60
N PRO A 14 -54.76 -15.14 5.04
CA PRO A 14 -53.56 -14.77 5.78
C PRO A 14 -53.88 -13.90 7.00
N TYR A 15 -53.03 -13.99 8.01
CA TYR A 15 -53.00 -13.10 9.17
C TYR A 15 -51.70 -12.29 9.17
N ALA A 16 -51.73 -11.12 9.78
CA ALA A 16 -50.58 -10.25 9.93
C ALA A 16 -50.27 -10.04 11.41
N GLU A 17 -48.99 -10.17 11.79
CA GLU A 17 -48.48 -9.89 13.13
C GLU A 17 -47.51 -8.71 13.08
N LEU A 18 -47.72 -7.74 13.96
CA LEU A 18 -46.79 -6.63 14.17
C LEU A 18 -45.73 -7.07 15.19
N THR A 19 -44.51 -7.22 14.68
CA THR A 19 -43.31 -7.48 15.49
C THR A 19 -42.55 -6.17 15.72
N PRO A 20 -41.58 -6.13 16.66
CA PRO A 20 -40.68 -4.97 16.79
C PRO A 20 -39.89 -4.64 15.52
N LEU A 21 -39.81 -5.57 14.55
CA LEU A 21 -39.14 -5.41 13.26
C LEU A 21 -40.11 -5.03 12.12
N GLY A 22 -41.41 -4.86 12.41
CA GLY A 22 -42.43 -4.54 11.41
C GLY A 22 -43.50 -5.61 11.23
N TRP A 23 -44.32 -5.44 10.20
CA TRP A 23 -45.44 -6.33 9.88
C TRP A 23 -44.97 -7.60 9.19
N VAL A 24 -45.38 -8.74 9.74
CA VAL A 24 -45.14 -10.08 9.17
C VAL A 24 -46.48 -10.65 8.74
N ILE A 25 -46.58 -11.13 7.50
CA ILE A 25 -47.79 -11.79 6.98
C ILE A 25 -47.55 -13.30 6.92
N ALA A 26 -48.44 -14.08 7.51
CA ALA A 26 -48.41 -15.53 7.53
C ALA A 26 -49.78 -16.10 7.14
N GLY A 27 -49.80 -17.12 6.30
CA GLY A 27 -51.06 -17.72 5.83
C GLY A 27 -50.83 -18.93 4.95
N PRO A 28 -51.89 -19.72 4.71
CA PRO A 28 -51.84 -20.82 3.75
C PRO A 28 -51.66 -20.25 2.33
N VAL A 29 -50.67 -20.78 1.60
CA VAL A 29 -50.46 -20.45 0.18
C VAL A 29 -50.98 -21.63 -0.65
N PRO A 30 -51.80 -21.42 -1.69
CA PRO A 30 -52.24 -22.50 -2.55
C PRO A 30 -51.02 -23.08 -3.28
N ALA A 31 -50.59 -24.28 -2.89
CA ALA A 31 -49.55 -25.01 -3.59
C ALA A 31 -50.17 -25.81 -4.75
N SER A 32 -49.58 -25.74 -5.93
CA SER A 32 -49.99 -26.51 -7.10
C SER A 32 -49.77 -28.03 -6.95
N ASN A 33 -49.20 -28.52 -5.84
CA ASN A 33 -48.80 -29.92 -5.66
C ASN A 33 -49.05 -30.50 -4.26
N GLY A 34 -50.15 -30.13 -3.59
CA GLY A 34 -50.68 -30.86 -2.42
C GLY A 34 -49.82 -30.85 -1.14
N GLN A 35 -48.75 -30.07 -1.09
CA GLN A 35 -48.00 -29.80 0.14
C GLN A 35 -48.33 -28.39 0.63
N GLU A 36 -48.83 -28.26 1.85
CA GLU A 36 -48.96 -26.97 2.53
C GLU A 36 -47.55 -26.38 2.74
N MET A 37 -47.17 -25.40 1.92
CA MET A 37 -45.91 -24.67 2.09
C MET A 37 -46.17 -23.42 2.94
N ARG A 38 -45.54 -23.35 4.11
CA ARG A 38 -45.53 -22.11 4.91
C ARG A 38 -44.43 -21.21 4.37
N VAL A 39 -44.79 -20.10 3.73
CA VAL A 39 -43.85 -19.08 3.28
C VAL A 39 -43.93 -17.90 4.23
N LEU A 40 -42.80 -17.55 4.85
CA LEU A 40 -42.64 -16.32 5.61
C LEU A 40 -42.21 -15.23 4.62
N CYS A 41 -43.12 -14.32 4.26
CA CYS A 41 -42.78 -13.14 3.46
C CYS A 41 -42.70 -11.93 4.39
N VAL A 42 -41.47 -11.45 4.63
CA VAL A 42 -41.24 -10.20 5.36
C VAL A 42 -41.12 -9.09 4.32
N HIS A 43 -42.16 -8.28 4.19
CA HIS A 43 -42.10 -7.07 3.39
C HIS A 43 -41.68 -5.90 4.29
N VAL A 44 -40.39 -5.54 4.23
CA VAL A 44 -39.89 -4.31 4.84
C VAL A 44 -40.13 -3.20 3.84
N SER A 45 -41.23 -2.46 3.98
CA SER A 45 -41.41 -1.20 3.26
C SER A 45 -40.63 -0.13 4.02
N GLU A 46 -39.41 0.17 3.58
CA GLU A 46 -38.67 1.34 4.06
C GLU A 46 -38.30 2.24 2.88
N ASP A 47 -38.41 3.54 3.14
CA ASP A 47 -37.96 4.64 2.28
C ASP A 47 -36.51 4.37 1.85
N GLU A 48 -36.21 4.44 0.55
CA GLU A 48 -34.95 3.97 -0.07
C GLU A 48 -33.66 4.55 0.56
N GLY A 49 -33.76 5.60 1.38
CA GLY A 49 -32.64 6.17 2.13
C GLY A 49 -32.13 5.32 3.30
N ASP A 50 -32.94 4.38 3.83
CA ASP A 50 -32.63 3.70 5.10
C ASP A 50 -32.07 2.27 4.93
N ALA A 51 -32.40 1.60 3.82
CA ALA A 51 -31.96 0.22 3.58
C ALA A 51 -30.43 0.07 3.66
N ASN A 52 -29.67 1.03 3.11
CA ASN A 52 -28.21 1.03 3.19
C ASN A 52 -27.67 1.23 4.61
N ARG A 53 -28.39 1.97 5.47
CA ARG A 53 -28.00 2.20 6.85
C ARG A 53 -28.23 0.95 7.69
N GLU A 54 -29.37 0.30 7.51
CA GLU A 54 -29.69 -0.94 8.22
C GLU A 54 -28.84 -2.12 7.72
N LEU A 55 -28.49 -2.17 6.42
CA LEU A 55 -27.52 -3.14 5.90
C LEU A 55 -26.13 -2.96 6.53
N ARG A 56 -25.68 -1.70 6.68
CA ARG A 56 -24.42 -1.38 7.36
C ARG A 56 -24.46 -1.76 8.83
N LYS A 57 -25.54 -1.49 9.54
CA LYS A 57 -25.72 -1.89 10.95
C LYS A 57 -25.75 -3.42 11.08
N PHE A 58 -26.42 -4.11 10.15
CA PHE A 58 -26.43 -5.57 10.11
C PHE A 58 -25.02 -6.14 9.95
N TRP A 59 -24.24 -5.62 8.99
CA TRP A 59 -22.83 -6.02 8.83
C TRP A 59 -21.95 -5.62 10.00
N ASP A 60 -22.20 -4.49 10.64
CA ASP A 60 -21.48 -4.08 11.85
C ASP A 60 -21.75 -5.03 13.03
N VAL A 61 -23.01 -5.47 13.21
CA VAL A 61 -23.41 -6.41 14.26
C VAL A 61 -22.95 -7.85 13.95
N ASP A 62 -22.98 -8.28 12.69
CA ASP A 62 -22.46 -9.59 12.27
C ASP A 62 -20.92 -9.66 12.35
N SER A 63 -20.25 -8.51 12.20
CA SER A 63 -18.80 -8.38 12.41
C SER A 63 -18.38 -8.44 13.89
N PHE A 64 -19.33 -8.48 14.83
CA PHE A 64 -19.09 -8.50 16.28
C PHE A 64 -18.55 -9.88 16.72
N GLY A 65 -17.25 -10.08 16.49
CA GLY A 65 -16.52 -11.33 16.77
C GLY A 65 -15.43 -11.64 15.72
N VAL A 66 -15.54 -11.07 14.52
CA VAL A 66 -14.54 -11.20 13.42
C VAL A 66 -13.69 -9.95 13.25
N ARG A 67 -13.96 -8.89 14.02
CA ARG A 67 -13.02 -7.78 14.20
C ARG A 67 -11.83 -8.29 15.03
N ALA A 68 -10.95 -9.05 14.39
CA ALA A 68 -9.55 -9.01 14.77
C ALA A 68 -9.20 -7.53 14.78
N GLU A 69 -8.78 -6.99 15.92
CA GLU A 69 -8.03 -5.75 15.92
C GLU A 69 -6.94 -5.96 14.88
N ILE A 70 -7.09 -5.31 13.72
CA ILE A 70 -6.08 -5.37 12.68
C ILE A 70 -4.93 -4.57 13.29
N LYS A 71 -4.11 -5.27 14.08
CA LYS A 71 -2.77 -4.82 14.42
C LYS A 71 -2.17 -4.45 13.08
N SER A 72 -1.60 -3.24 13.00
CA SER A 72 -0.99 -2.72 11.78
C SER A 72 -0.28 -3.86 11.04
N PRO A 73 -0.56 -4.09 9.74
CA PRO A 73 0.07 -5.18 8.99
C PRO A 73 1.59 -5.02 8.93
N TYR A 74 2.10 -3.86 9.35
CA TYR A 74 3.49 -3.51 9.39
C TYR A 74 4.15 -3.95 10.69
N THR A 75 5.32 -4.56 10.55
CA THR A 75 6.26 -4.72 11.64
C THR A 75 6.66 -3.34 12.20
N PRO A 76 7.13 -3.24 13.45
CA PRO A 76 7.58 -1.96 14.01
C PRO A 76 8.67 -1.26 13.17
N GLY A 77 9.51 -2.02 12.46
CA GLY A 77 10.52 -1.47 11.56
C GLY A 77 9.93 -0.87 10.28
N GLU A 78 8.92 -1.51 9.71
CA GLU A 78 8.19 -0.99 8.54
C GLU A 78 7.38 0.24 8.91
N GLN A 79 6.72 0.22 10.07
CA GLN A 79 6.02 1.39 10.59
C GLN A 79 6.98 2.58 10.74
N LYS A 80 8.16 2.37 11.32
CA LYS A 80 9.19 3.40 11.43
C LYS A 80 9.66 3.92 10.06
N ALA A 81 9.82 3.03 9.08
CA ALA A 81 10.21 3.42 7.72
C ALA A 81 9.12 4.27 7.06
N LEU A 82 7.84 3.92 7.24
CA LEU A 82 6.70 4.72 6.79
C LEU A 82 6.66 6.08 7.48
N ASP A 83 6.88 6.13 8.79
CA ASP A 83 6.91 7.39 9.53
C ASP A 83 8.02 8.32 9.01
N ILE A 84 9.22 7.78 8.71
CA ILE A 84 10.31 8.56 8.10
C ILE A 84 9.93 9.01 6.69
N LEU A 85 9.30 8.14 5.91
CA LEU A 85 8.84 8.46 4.55
C LEU A 85 7.85 9.62 4.59
N ASP A 86 6.79 9.52 5.41
CA ASP A 86 5.76 10.55 5.53
C ASP A 86 6.32 11.89 6.02
N GLN A 87 7.29 11.85 6.96
CA GLN A 87 7.90 13.07 7.51
C GLN A 87 8.90 13.74 6.57
N SER A 88 9.61 12.97 5.75
CA SER A 88 10.74 13.46 4.95
C SER A 88 10.47 13.58 3.46
N CYS A 89 9.35 13.01 2.98
CA CYS A 89 8.98 13.07 1.58
C CYS A 89 8.62 14.48 1.14
N LYS A 90 9.34 14.99 0.14
CA LYS A 90 9.07 16.28 -0.49
C LYS A 90 9.02 16.07 -1.99
N GLN A 91 7.92 16.50 -2.60
CA GLN A 91 7.86 16.59 -4.05
C GLN A 91 8.76 17.74 -4.52
N GLN A 92 9.64 17.43 -5.47
CA GLN A 92 10.53 18.36 -6.14
C GLN A 92 10.05 18.53 -7.60
N GLU A 93 10.57 19.54 -8.29
CA GLU A 93 10.24 19.80 -9.71
C GLU A 93 10.49 18.56 -10.61
N PHE A 94 11.52 17.78 -10.27
CA PHE A 94 11.91 16.56 -11.00
C PHE A 94 11.97 15.32 -10.11
N GLY A 95 10.95 15.08 -9.29
CA GLY A 95 10.77 13.81 -8.58
C GLY A 95 10.44 13.97 -7.10
N TYR A 96 10.87 13.01 -6.28
CA TYR A 96 10.67 13.03 -4.83
C TYR A 96 12.00 13.01 -4.11
N GLN A 97 12.16 13.90 -3.15
CA GLN A 97 13.24 13.87 -2.19
C GLN A 97 12.75 13.15 -0.94
N LEU A 98 13.47 12.11 -0.51
CA LEU A 98 13.17 11.32 0.67
C LEU A 98 14.38 11.30 1.60
N GLY A 99 14.14 11.28 2.90
CA GLY A 99 15.15 10.94 3.89
C GLY A 99 15.54 9.45 3.78
N LEU A 100 16.77 9.11 4.15
CA LEU A 100 17.20 7.72 4.20
C LEU A 100 16.40 6.96 5.27
N LEU A 101 15.78 5.84 4.85
CA LEU A 101 14.92 5.00 5.69
C LEU A 101 15.75 4.11 6.62
N TRP A 102 16.40 4.72 7.62
CA TRP A 102 17.22 3.99 8.57
C TRP A 102 16.40 2.98 9.39
N LYS A 103 16.86 1.71 9.40
CA LYS A 103 16.24 0.64 10.20
C LYS A 103 16.26 0.95 11.71
N THR A 104 17.31 1.61 12.18
CA THR A 104 17.49 2.09 13.56
C THR A 104 17.64 3.62 13.56
N ASN A 105 18.09 4.21 14.66
CA ASN A 105 18.46 5.64 14.63
C ASN A 105 19.59 5.87 13.63
N ARG A 106 19.68 7.10 13.12
CA ARG A 106 20.73 7.52 12.18
C ARG A 106 22.10 7.12 12.75
N PRO A 107 22.85 6.24 12.08
CA PRO A 107 24.17 5.85 12.55
C PRO A 107 25.11 7.05 12.45
N SER A 108 26.13 7.10 13.31
CA SER A 108 27.23 8.04 13.10
C SER A 108 27.93 7.70 11.79
N LEU A 109 28.11 8.71 10.94
CA LEU A 109 28.78 8.58 9.65
C LEU A 109 30.13 9.29 9.74
N PRO A 110 31.18 8.61 10.24
CA PRO A 110 32.50 9.21 10.37
C PRO A 110 33.09 9.52 9.00
N ASN A 111 33.98 10.51 8.93
CA ASN A 111 34.60 10.89 7.67
C ASN A 111 35.40 9.72 7.06
N ASN A 112 34.96 9.25 5.88
CA ASN A 112 35.58 8.12 5.18
C ASN A 112 36.43 8.54 3.97
N TYR A 113 36.86 9.81 3.90
CA TYR A 113 37.58 10.38 2.76
C TYR A 113 38.77 9.52 2.29
N ASP A 114 39.67 9.13 3.20
CA ASP A 114 40.85 8.33 2.84
C ASP A 114 40.49 6.99 2.21
N THR A 115 39.41 6.36 2.68
CA THR A 115 38.93 5.08 2.14
C THR A 115 38.29 5.29 0.77
N ALA A 116 37.49 6.35 0.61
CA ALA A 116 36.89 6.70 -0.66
C ALA A 116 37.95 7.06 -1.72
N LEU A 117 38.99 7.80 -1.33
CA LEU A 117 40.09 8.18 -2.20
C LEU A 117 40.87 6.95 -2.70
N LYS A 118 41.26 6.04 -1.80
CA LYS A 118 41.93 4.78 -2.20
C LYS A 118 41.08 3.94 -3.15
N ARG A 119 39.76 3.93 -2.97
CA ARG A 119 38.82 3.25 -3.88
C ARG A 119 38.75 3.94 -5.23
N LEU A 120 38.72 5.27 -5.26
CA LEU A 120 38.77 6.05 -6.50
C LEU A 120 40.05 5.75 -7.30
N GLU A 121 41.21 5.80 -6.66
CA GLU A 121 42.50 5.45 -7.30
C GLU A 121 42.50 4.01 -7.85
N SER A 122 41.85 3.08 -7.14
CA SER A 122 41.70 1.71 -7.63
C SER A 122 40.78 1.62 -8.85
N VAL A 123 39.72 2.43 -8.91
CA VAL A 123 38.82 2.51 -10.07
C VAL A 123 39.56 3.12 -11.24
N GLU A 124 40.26 4.23 -11.05
CA GLU A 124 41.08 4.86 -12.10
C GLU A 124 42.10 3.88 -12.68
N ARG A 125 42.83 3.14 -11.84
CA ARG A 125 43.74 2.09 -12.31
C ARG A 125 43.05 0.98 -13.10
N ARG A 126 41.79 0.64 -12.80
CA ARG A 126 41.01 -0.34 -13.58
C ARG A 126 40.57 0.24 -14.92
N LEU A 127 40.10 1.49 -14.94
CA LEU A 127 39.68 2.18 -16.17
C LEU A 127 40.87 2.40 -17.11
N LEU A 128 42.06 2.69 -16.58
CA LEU A 128 43.29 2.79 -17.39
C LEU A 128 43.68 1.46 -18.06
N LYS A 129 43.36 0.33 -17.44
CA LYS A 129 43.67 -1.01 -17.96
C LYS A 129 42.66 -1.49 -18.99
N ASP A 130 41.41 -1.06 -18.89
CA ASP A 130 40.31 -1.48 -19.77
C ASP A 130 39.65 -0.26 -20.44
N PRO A 131 40.07 0.10 -21.66
CA PRO A 131 39.52 1.25 -22.39
C PRO A 131 38.01 1.15 -22.66
N LYS A 132 37.47 -0.06 -22.84
CA LYS A 132 36.03 -0.26 -23.09
C LYS A 132 35.22 0.04 -21.84
N LEU A 133 35.72 -0.40 -20.68
CA LEU A 133 35.12 -0.07 -19.39
C LEU A 133 35.19 1.44 -19.11
N ALA A 134 36.32 2.08 -19.45
CA ALA A 134 36.50 3.52 -19.30
C ALA A 134 35.47 4.33 -20.10
N GLU A 135 35.26 3.98 -21.37
CA GLU A 135 34.28 4.65 -22.24
C GLU A 135 32.86 4.54 -21.69
N GLY A 136 32.44 3.32 -21.29
CA GLY A 136 31.11 3.09 -20.72
C GLY A 136 30.92 3.84 -19.39
N TYR A 137 31.94 3.86 -18.55
CA TYR A 137 31.92 4.58 -17.28
C TYR A 137 31.82 6.10 -17.47
N LEU A 138 32.57 6.67 -18.41
CA LEU A 138 32.53 8.10 -18.73
C LEU A 138 31.17 8.50 -19.31
N LYS A 139 30.61 7.69 -20.21
CA LYS A 139 29.26 7.88 -20.75
C LYS A 139 28.20 7.86 -19.66
N ALA A 140 28.31 6.94 -18.70
CA ALA A 140 27.40 6.87 -17.56
C ALA A 140 27.50 8.11 -16.67
N ILE A 141 28.70 8.56 -16.29
CA ILE A 141 28.88 9.77 -15.48
C ILE A 141 28.31 11.00 -16.19
N ASN A 142 28.59 11.17 -17.49
CA ASN A 142 28.07 12.31 -18.23
C ASN A 142 26.54 12.30 -18.28
N ALA A 143 25.92 11.14 -18.52
CA ALA A 143 24.47 11.02 -18.47
C ALA A 143 23.88 11.32 -17.07
N TYR A 144 24.60 11.02 -15.98
CA TYR A 144 24.19 11.40 -14.63
C TYR A 144 24.25 12.92 -14.42
N VAL A 145 25.28 13.58 -14.96
CA VAL A 145 25.44 15.04 -14.86
C VAL A 145 24.41 15.77 -15.72
N GLU A 146 24.20 15.32 -16.96
CA GLU A 146 23.20 15.89 -17.88
C GLU A 146 21.78 15.80 -17.33
N LYS A 147 21.45 14.71 -16.63
CA LYS A 147 20.16 14.53 -15.96
C LYS A 147 20.03 15.32 -14.65
N GLY A 148 21.08 16.01 -14.23
CA GLY A 148 21.10 16.78 -12.98
C GLY A 148 21.20 15.93 -11.72
N PHE A 149 21.50 14.63 -11.82
CA PHE A 149 21.70 13.76 -10.65
C PHE A 149 23.04 13.99 -9.96
N ALA A 150 24.02 14.51 -10.69
CA ALA A 150 25.34 14.85 -10.17
C ALA A 150 25.79 16.23 -10.68
N ARG A 151 26.50 16.98 -9.84
CA ARG A 151 27.12 18.25 -10.22
C ARG A 151 28.52 18.34 -9.62
N LYS A 152 29.40 19.11 -10.26
CA LYS A 152 30.69 19.45 -9.67
C LYS A 152 30.43 20.40 -8.50
N LEU A 153 30.99 20.05 -7.33
CA LEU A 153 30.96 20.91 -6.15
C LEU A 153 31.96 22.06 -6.32
N SER A 154 31.59 23.26 -5.88
CA SER A 154 32.52 24.38 -5.77
C SER A 154 33.36 24.29 -4.49
N GLU A 155 34.48 25.01 -4.41
CA GLU A 155 35.36 24.94 -3.24
C GLU A 155 34.72 25.58 -1.99
N GLU A 156 33.72 26.43 -2.19
CA GLU A 156 32.95 27.09 -1.13
C GLU A 156 31.92 26.15 -0.50
N GLU A 157 31.36 25.22 -1.29
CA GLU A 157 30.39 24.22 -0.83
C GLU A 157 31.05 23.01 -0.17
N ARG A 158 32.38 22.91 -0.28
CA ARG A 158 33.16 21.88 0.37
C ARG A 158 33.06 22.03 1.87
N VAL A 159 32.30 21.13 2.48
CA VAL A 159 32.18 21.06 3.95
C VAL A 159 33.57 20.75 4.51
N LYS A 160 34.21 21.74 5.16
CA LYS A 160 35.53 21.60 5.81
C LYS A 160 35.43 20.92 7.18
N HIS A 161 34.29 21.07 7.85
CA HIS A 161 34.03 20.51 9.18
C HIS A 161 32.60 19.96 9.24
N GLY A 162 32.45 18.67 9.57
CA GLY A 162 31.16 17.99 9.68
C GLY A 162 31.22 16.49 9.39
N GLU A 163 30.10 15.79 9.57
CA GLU A 163 29.93 14.40 9.15
C GLU A 163 29.85 14.33 7.62
N GLN A 164 30.89 13.81 6.97
CA GLN A 164 30.93 13.56 5.53
C GLN A 164 31.04 12.07 5.26
N TRP A 165 30.20 11.55 4.37
CA TRP A 165 30.33 10.17 3.92
C TRP A 165 30.35 10.14 2.39
N PHE A 166 31.52 9.83 1.85
CA PHE A 166 31.75 9.70 0.42
C PHE A 166 31.30 8.31 -0.03
N LEU A 167 30.44 8.27 -1.06
CA LEU A 167 30.05 7.03 -1.71
C LEU A 167 31.12 6.63 -2.73
N PRO A 168 31.73 5.44 -2.60
CA PRO A 168 32.78 5.01 -3.50
C PRO A 168 32.19 4.68 -4.88
N PRO A 169 32.79 5.19 -5.97
CA PRO A 169 32.36 4.83 -7.31
C PRO A 169 32.60 3.35 -7.59
N SER A 170 31.63 2.68 -8.22
CA SER A 170 31.77 1.29 -8.64
C SER A 170 31.47 1.18 -10.14
N PRO A 171 32.47 0.90 -10.99
CA PRO A 171 32.21 0.64 -12.40
C PRO A 171 31.54 -0.74 -12.54
N CYS A 172 30.29 -0.74 -12.98
CA CYS A 172 29.53 -1.95 -13.28
C CYS A 172 29.56 -2.22 -14.78
N SER A 173 30.13 -3.34 -15.19
CA SER A 173 29.93 -3.91 -16.53
C SER A 173 28.68 -4.80 -16.48
N LEU A 174 27.58 -4.36 -17.08
CA LEU A 174 26.47 -5.27 -17.32
C LEU A 174 26.90 -6.28 -18.40
N PRO A 175 26.78 -7.60 -18.17
CA PRO A 175 26.97 -8.55 -19.25
C PRO A 175 25.93 -8.26 -20.31
N THR A 176 26.38 -8.11 -21.56
CA THR A 176 25.53 -7.92 -22.73
C THR A 176 24.51 -9.05 -22.75
N GLN A 177 23.26 -8.76 -22.38
CA GLN A 177 22.18 -9.72 -22.57
C GLN A 177 22.07 -9.91 -24.08
N THR A 178 22.47 -11.08 -24.58
CA THR A 178 22.16 -11.49 -25.94
C THR A 178 20.65 -11.46 -26.08
N PRO A 179 20.08 -10.73 -27.06
CA PRO A 179 18.64 -10.71 -27.25
C PRO A 179 18.22 -12.15 -27.54
N THR A 180 17.49 -12.76 -26.61
CA THR A 180 16.88 -14.06 -26.83
C THR A 180 15.71 -13.81 -27.77
N GLU A 181 15.96 -14.02 -29.05
CA GLU A 181 14.96 -14.02 -30.11
C GLU A 181 13.88 -15.05 -29.73
N SER A 182 12.78 -14.55 -29.16
CA SER A 182 11.63 -15.37 -28.81
C SER A 182 10.75 -15.45 -30.05
N SER A 183 10.99 -16.47 -30.89
CA SER A 183 9.94 -17.00 -31.75
C SER A 183 9.01 -17.84 -30.88
N ILE A 184 7.76 -17.43 -30.77
CA ILE A 184 6.51 -18.22 -30.89
C ILE A 184 5.42 -17.23 -31.32
#